data_AF-A0A0M2RYD0-F1
#
_entry.id   AF-A0A0M2RYD0-F1
#
_cell.length_a   1.000
_cell.length_b   1.000
_cell.length_c   1.000
_cell.angle_alpha   90.00
_cell.angle_beta   90.00
_cell.angle_gamma   90.00
#
_symmetry.space_group_name_H-M   'P 1'
#
loop_
_entity.id
_entity.type
_entity.pdbx_description
1 polymer ?
#
loop_
_entity_poly.entity_id
_entity_poly.type
_entity_poly.pdbx_seq_one_letter_code
_entity_poly.pdbx_strand_id
1 'polypeptide(L)'
;MGILLAVGALLLGLCCCGAFTYNGWYQPRQLQQQREEMVEDAGVPAGFTSSGVKTDDKWAAASYELRCPRGTCPVDVAQSLQAWLVNAGLPITVDRMRTCLADPDLPTCRVFRWERDGFEITASVVASLPRGGRSTIDGSVTATLSVGWHD
;
A
#
# COMPACT_ATOMS: atom_id res chain seq x y z
N MET A 1 64.07 -5.91 6.44
CA MET A 1 63.31 -5.97 5.17
C MET A 1 62.06 -6.88 5.21
N GLY A 2 61.80 -7.66 6.27
CA GLY A 2 60.56 -8.47 6.36
C GLY A 2 59.29 -7.70 6.76
N ILE A 3 59.42 -6.59 7.48
CA ILE A 3 58.28 -5.84 8.03
C ILE A 3 57.54 -5.03 6.94
N LEU A 4 58.26 -4.52 5.93
CA LEU A 4 57.66 -3.75 4.83
C LEU A 4 56.82 -4.61 3.88
N LEU A 5 57.16 -5.90 3.73
CA LEU A 5 56.36 -6.85 2.92
C LEU A 5 55.05 -7.24 3.61
N ALA A 6 55.05 -7.32 4.95
CA ALA A 6 53.86 -7.67 5.72
C ALA A 6 52.79 -6.55 5.68
N VAL A 7 53.22 -5.28 5.72
CA VAL A 7 52.31 -4.12 5.61
C VAL A 7 51.72 -4.00 4.21
N GLY A 8 52.52 -4.27 3.16
CA GLY A 8 52.04 -4.28 1.78
C GLY A 8 50.96 -5.34 1.53
N ALA A 9 51.13 -6.54 2.09
CA ALA A 9 50.14 -7.61 1.99
C ALA A 9 48.85 -7.30 2.77
N LEU A 10 48.95 -6.63 3.93
CA LEU A 10 47.78 -6.27 4.75
C LEU A 10 46.91 -5.20 4.07
N LEU A 11 47.52 -4.21 3.40
CA LEU A 11 46.81 -3.17 2.66
C LEU A 11 46.12 -3.72 1.39
N LEU A 12 46.76 -4.67 0.69
CA LEU A 12 46.16 -5.35 -0.46
C LEU A 12 44.99 -6.28 -0.06
N GLY A 13 45.07 -6.93 1.10
CA GLY A 13 43.95 -7.71 1.65
C GLY A 13 42.73 -6.84 1.99
N LEU A 14 42.94 -5.65 2.56
CA LEU A 14 41.87 -4.69 2.85
C LEU A 14 41.23 -4.08 1.59
N CYS A 15 41.99 -3.90 0.50
CA CYS A 15 41.46 -3.42 -0.77
C CYS A 15 40.68 -4.50 -1.56
N CYS A 16 41.08 -5.78 -1.48
CA CYS A 16 40.40 -6.87 -2.19
C CYS A 16 39.27 -7.53 -1.38
N CYS A 17 39.22 -7.33 -0.06
CA CYS A 17 38.10 -7.72 0.81
C CYS A 17 37.09 -6.59 1.04
N GLY A 18 37.17 -5.50 0.26
CA GLY A 18 36.08 -4.53 0.09
C GLY A 18 34.88 -5.08 -0.70
N ALA A 19 34.72 -6.41 -0.75
CA ALA A 19 33.44 -7.04 -1.00
C ALA A 19 32.53 -6.64 0.15
N PHE A 20 31.86 -5.50 -0.01
CA PHE A 20 30.58 -5.23 0.62
C PHE A 20 29.74 -6.47 0.36
N THR A 21 29.74 -7.39 1.33
CA THR A 21 28.71 -8.39 1.45
C THR A 21 27.45 -7.57 1.65
N TYR A 22 26.77 -7.28 0.54
CA TYR A 22 25.38 -6.85 0.51
C TYR A 22 24.53 -8.07 0.93
N ASN A 23 24.85 -8.62 2.11
CA ASN A 23 23.94 -9.44 2.88
C ASN A 23 22.83 -8.49 3.26
N GLY A 24 21.61 -8.77 2.79
CA GLY A 24 20.39 -7.98 2.95
C GLY A 24 19.92 -7.73 4.39
N TRP A 25 20.83 -7.42 5.30
CA TRP A 25 20.61 -7.15 6.70
C TRP A 25 20.37 -5.66 7.00
N TYR A 26 20.51 -4.80 5.99
CA TYR A 26 20.29 -3.36 6.09
C TYR A 26 19.48 -2.87 4.89
N GLN A 27 18.26 -3.36 4.72
CA GLN A 27 17.27 -2.56 3.99
C GLN A 27 17.16 -1.25 4.78
N PRO A 28 17.54 -0.10 4.19
CA PRO A 28 17.66 1.12 4.96
C PRO A 28 16.27 1.46 5.50
N ARG A 29 16.15 1.60 6.83
CA ARG A 29 14.90 2.00 7.53
C ARG A 29 14.18 3.16 6.83
N GLN A 30 14.92 4.01 6.12
CA GLN A 30 14.42 5.07 5.27
C GLN A 30 13.42 4.61 4.20
N LEU A 31 13.66 3.47 3.52
CA LEU A 31 12.71 2.95 2.51
C LEU A 31 11.43 2.44 3.17
N GLN A 32 11.53 1.84 4.35
CA GLN A 32 10.36 1.40 5.10
C GLN A 32 9.54 2.60 5.59
N GLN A 33 10.21 3.62 6.14
CA GLN A 33 9.59 4.89 6.55
C GLN A 33 8.91 5.58 5.37
N GLN A 34 9.54 5.64 4.20
CA GLN A 34 8.90 6.22 3.01
C GLN A 34 7.62 5.48 2.60
N ARG A 35 7.60 4.14 2.68
CA ARG A 35 6.39 3.36 2.38
C ARG A 35 5.28 3.62 3.39
N GLU A 36 5.64 3.68 4.68
CA GLU A 36 4.70 4.02 5.75
C GLU A 36 4.13 5.43 5.55
N GLU A 37 5.00 6.42 5.32
CA GLU A 37 4.62 7.80 5.01
C GLU A 37 3.71 7.88 3.78
N MET A 38 3.93 7.09 2.72
CA MET A 38 3.03 7.06 1.56
C MET A 38 1.63 6.53 1.89
N VAL A 39 1.53 5.54 2.78
CA VAL A 39 0.23 5.03 3.25
C VAL A 39 -0.44 6.06 4.16
N GLU A 40 0.31 6.72 5.02
CA GLU A 40 -0.20 7.77 5.91
C GLU A 40 -0.64 9.03 5.14
N ASP A 41 0.13 9.46 4.14
CA ASP A 41 -0.16 10.61 3.27
C ASP A 41 -1.40 10.38 2.41
N ALA A 42 -1.64 9.12 1.99
CA ALA A 42 -2.89 8.75 1.34
C ALA A 42 -4.11 8.98 2.25
N GLY A 43 -3.92 8.94 3.57
CA GLY A 43 -4.94 9.21 4.58
C GLY A 43 -6.03 8.14 4.63
N VAL A 44 -7.12 8.49 5.31
CA VAL A 44 -8.28 7.61 5.52
C VAL A 44 -9.43 8.07 4.63
N PRO A 45 -10.11 7.15 3.89
CA PRO A 45 -11.31 7.52 3.16
C PRO A 45 -12.41 8.00 4.12
N ALA A 46 -13.16 9.03 3.71
CA ALA A 46 -14.18 9.64 4.57
C ALA A 46 -15.19 8.61 5.10
N GLY A 47 -15.41 8.60 6.41
CA GLY A 47 -16.35 7.68 7.08
C GLY A 47 -15.78 6.29 7.40
N PHE A 48 -14.58 5.95 6.93
CA PHE A 48 -13.94 4.67 7.22
C PHE A 48 -13.16 4.71 8.54
N THR A 49 -13.02 3.56 9.17
CA THR A 49 -12.13 3.34 10.32
C THR A 49 -10.87 2.64 9.86
N SER A 50 -9.69 3.15 10.22
CA SER A 50 -8.40 2.54 9.87
C SER A 50 -8.02 1.42 10.84
N SER A 51 -7.44 0.35 10.32
CA SER A 51 -6.80 -0.71 11.11
C SER A 51 -5.39 -0.35 11.60
N GLY A 52 -4.89 0.83 11.23
CA GLY A 52 -3.47 1.19 11.35
C GLY A 52 -2.64 0.64 10.19
N VAL A 53 -1.44 1.21 10.02
CA VAL A 53 -0.45 0.76 9.04
C VAL A 53 0.25 -0.49 9.57
N LYS A 54 0.37 -1.50 8.73
CA LYS A 54 1.17 -2.71 8.95
C LYS A 54 2.33 -2.68 7.97
N THR A 55 3.52 -2.98 8.47
CA THR A 55 4.75 -2.94 7.68
C THR A 55 5.45 -4.29 7.72
N ASP A 56 6.12 -4.60 6.62
CA ASP A 56 7.04 -5.73 6.45
C ASP A 56 8.28 -5.22 5.68
N ASP A 57 9.27 -6.07 5.49
CA ASP A 57 10.53 -5.76 4.79
C ASP A 57 10.27 -5.34 3.32
N LYS A 58 9.18 -5.86 2.72
CA LYS A 58 8.84 -5.61 1.31
C LYS A 58 7.68 -4.64 1.08
N TRP A 59 6.86 -4.35 2.09
CA TRP A 59 5.62 -3.60 1.88
C TRP A 59 5.15 -2.86 3.14
N ALA A 60 4.32 -1.83 2.93
CA ALA A 60 3.50 -1.21 3.97
C ALA A 60 2.05 -1.18 3.49
N ALA A 61 1.09 -1.52 4.34
CA ALA A 61 -0.31 -1.53 3.97
C ALA A 61 -1.24 -1.12 5.12
N ALA A 62 -2.37 -0.53 4.78
CA ALA A 62 -3.44 -0.23 5.72
C ALA A 62 -4.79 -0.69 5.14
N SER A 63 -5.64 -1.20 6.03
CA SER A 63 -7.03 -1.54 5.72
C SER A 63 -7.97 -0.57 6.39
N TYR A 64 -9.02 -0.22 5.67
CA TYR A 64 -10.03 0.75 6.06
C TYR A 64 -11.39 0.08 5.97
N GLU A 65 -12.16 0.10 7.04
CA GLU A 65 -13.50 -0.51 7.10
C GLU A 65 -14.57 0.56 7.26
N LEU A 66 -15.58 0.53 6.39
CA LEU A 66 -16.82 1.27 6.54
C LEU A 66 -17.95 0.29 6.84
N ARG A 67 -18.67 0.55 7.93
CA ARG A 67 -19.88 -0.19 8.29
C ARG A 67 -21.11 0.51 7.74
N CYS A 68 -21.97 -0.25 7.08
CA CYS A 68 -23.22 0.24 6.48
C CYS A 68 -24.41 -0.44 7.18
N PRO A 69 -24.86 0.09 8.33
CA PRO A 69 -25.92 -0.52 9.12
C PRO A 69 -27.19 -0.65 8.29
N ARG A 70 -27.82 -1.84 8.32
CA ARG A 70 -29.03 -2.16 7.54
C ARG A 70 -28.88 -1.89 6.03
N GLY A 71 -27.66 -2.03 5.51
CA GLY A 71 -27.32 -1.77 4.12
C GLY A 71 -27.30 -0.29 3.72
N THR A 72 -27.37 0.66 4.66
CA THR A 72 -27.26 2.09 4.38
C THR A 72 -25.92 2.61 4.87
N CYS A 73 -25.07 3.09 3.96
CA CYS A 73 -23.78 3.65 4.32
C CYS A 73 -23.93 5.12 4.78
N PRO A 74 -23.15 5.57 5.78
CA PRO A 74 -23.23 6.94 6.31
C PRO A 74 -22.66 8.00 5.35
N VAL A 75 -21.95 7.57 4.31
CA VAL A 75 -21.28 8.42 3.31
C VAL A 75 -21.55 7.89 1.90
N ASP A 76 -21.36 8.73 0.88
CA ASP A 76 -21.25 8.24 -0.51
C ASP A 76 -19.94 7.47 -0.65
N VAL A 77 -20.06 6.14 -0.65
CA VAL A 77 -18.92 5.21 -0.72
C VAL A 77 -18.09 5.47 -1.98
N ALA A 78 -18.74 5.69 -3.12
CA ALA A 78 -18.04 5.85 -4.40
C ALA A 78 -17.22 7.14 -4.41
N GLN A 79 -17.81 8.25 -3.95
CA GLN A 79 -17.11 9.52 -3.86
C GLN A 79 -15.99 9.49 -2.81
N SER A 80 -16.23 8.84 -1.66
CA SER A 80 -15.23 8.75 -0.58
C SER A 80 -14.01 7.94 -1.00
N LEU A 81 -14.22 6.77 -1.62
CA LEU A 81 -13.14 5.94 -2.15
C LEU A 81 -12.41 6.60 -3.31
N GLN A 82 -13.15 7.26 -4.22
CA GLN A 82 -12.54 7.96 -5.35
C GLN A 82 -11.63 9.10 -4.88
N ALA A 83 -12.10 9.96 -3.98
CA ALA A 83 -11.32 11.07 -3.46
C ALA A 83 -10.04 10.57 -2.77
N TRP A 84 -10.17 9.50 -1.97
CA TRP A 84 -9.05 8.84 -1.32
C TRP A 84 -8.03 8.26 -2.31
N LEU A 85 -8.48 7.55 -3.36
CA LEU A 85 -7.58 7.01 -4.38
C LEU A 85 -6.87 8.12 -5.17
N VAL A 86 -7.56 9.23 -5.47
CA VAL A 86 -6.93 10.41 -6.11
C VAL A 86 -5.88 11.02 -5.19
N ASN A 87 -6.15 11.13 -3.89
CA ASN A 87 -5.16 11.60 -2.91
C ASN A 87 -3.95 10.65 -2.84
N ALA A 88 -4.17 9.34 -2.96
CA ALA A 88 -3.12 8.34 -3.04
C ALA A 88 -2.32 8.38 -4.37
N GLY A 89 -2.75 9.17 -5.36
CA GLY A 89 -2.07 9.37 -6.65
C GLY A 89 -2.68 8.59 -7.82
N LEU A 90 -3.81 7.89 -7.63
CA LEU A 90 -4.51 7.19 -8.71
C LEU A 90 -5.58 8.10 -9.34
N PRO A 91 -5.42 8.57 -10.59
CA PRO A 91 -6.44 9.37 -11.26
C PRO A 91 -7.62 8.50 -11.70
N ILE A 92 -8.64 8.38 -10.84
CA ILE A 92 -9.87 7.64 -11.10
C ILE A 92 -11.10 8.55 -10.97
N THR A 93 -12.10 8.34 -11.84
CA THR A 93 -13.35 9.11 -11.82
C THR A 93 -14.37 8.50 -10.87
N VAL A 94 -15.30 9.31 -10.36
CA VAL A 94 -16.36 8.83 -9.45
C VAL A 94 -17.25 7.80 -10.17
N ASP A 95 -17.57 8.03 -11.44
CA ASP A 95 -18.39 7.10 -12.21
C ASP A 95 -17.72 5.74 -12.39
N ARG A 96 -16.40 5.72 -12.58
CA ARG A 96 -15.64 4.49 -12.62
C ARG A 96 -15.71 3.73 -11.30
N MET A 97 -15.59 4.44 -10.17
CA MET A 97 -15.74 3.84 -8.86
C MET A 97 -17.16 3.30 -8.62
N ARG A 98 -18.20 4.02 -9.06
CA ARG A 98 -19.59 3.55 -9.01
C ARG A 98 -19.77 2.26 -9.82
N THR A 99 -19.19 2.18 -11.02
CA THR A 99 -19.21 0.95 -11.82
C THR A 99 -18.55 -0.21 -11.06
N CYS A 100 -17.39 0.03 -10.44
CA CYS A 100 -16.69 -1.00 -9.67
C CYS A 100 -17.44 -1.48 -8.43
N LEU A 101 -18.16 -0.59 -7.74
CA LEU A 101 -18.99 -0.97 -6.59
C LEU A 101 -20.27 -1.68 -7.01
N ALA A 102 -20.81 -1.36 -8.19
CA ALA A 102 -21.99 -2.04 -8.73
C ALA A 102 -21.66 -3.46 -9.24
N ASP A 103 -20.47 -3.64 -9.79
CA ASP A 103 -19.97 -4.92 -10.30
C ASP A 103 -18.51 -5.18 -9.87
N PRO A 104 -18.30 -5.73 -8.66
CA PRO A 104 -16.97 -6.00 -8.13
C PRO A 104 -16.26 -7.15 -8.86
N ASP A 105 -16.98 -7.95 -9.66
CA ASP A 105 -16.40 -9.06 -10.40
C ASP A 105 -15.70 -8.63 -11.69
N LEU A 106 -15.88 -7.37 -12.11
CA LEU A 106 -15.11 -6.80 -13.20
C LEU A 106 -13.60 -6.91 -12.89
N PRO A 107 -12.80 -7.53 -13.78
CA PRO A 107 -11.37 -7.74 -13.54
C PRO A 107 -10.60 -6.45 -13.22
N THR A 108 -11.07 -5.34 -13.78
CA THR A 108 -10.50 -4.01 -13.67
C THR A 108 -10.91 -3.25 -12.40
N CYS A 109 -11.73 -3.86 -11.55
CA CYS A 109 -12.26 -3.28 -10.31
C CYS A 109 -11.79 -4.03 -9.05
N ARG A 110 -11.19 -5.21 -9.21
CA ARG A 110 -10.67 -6.02 -8.10
C ARG A 110 -9.44 -5.40 -7.45
N VAL A 111 -8.50 -4.98 -8.28
CA VAL A 111 -7.20 -4.46 -7.86
C VAL A 111 -6.79 -3.32 -8.78
N PHE A 112 -6.54 -2.15 -8.18
CA PHE A 112 -5.96 -1.00 -8.86
C PHE A 112 -4.46 -1.01 -8.60
N ARG A 113 -3.65 -0.87 -9.65
CA ARG A 113 -2.19 -0.80 -9.55
C ARG A 113 -1.68 0.42 -10.28
N TRP A 114 -0.77 1.15 -9.66
CA TRP A 114 -0.07 2.28 -10.25
C TRP A 114 1.29 2.48 -9.58
N GLU A 115 2.13 3.34 -10.15
CA GLU A 115 3.43 3.69 -9.57
C GLU A 115 3.40 5.11 -9.02
N ARG A 116 4.08 5.33 -7.89
CA ARG A 116 4.33 6.65 -7.31
C ARG A 116 5.70 6.64 -6.63
N ASP A 117 6.53 7.62 -6.95
CA ASP A 117 7.86 7.81 -6.36
C ASP A 117 8.77 6.55 -6.40
N GLY A 118 8.61 5.72 -7.44
CA GLY A 118 9.38 4.49 -7.63
C GLY A 118 8.86 3.25 -6.87
N PHE A 119 7.67 3.33 -6.25
CA PHE A 119 7.01 2.21 -5.59
C PHE A 119 5.74 1.79 -6.32
N GLU A 120 5.46 0.48 -6.34
CA GLU A 120 4.17 -0.04 -6.80
C GLU A 120 3.15 0.16 -5.68
N ILE A 121 2.08 0.90 -5.99
CA ILE A 121 0.94 1.05 -5.10
C ILE A 121 -0.20 0.20 -5.64
N THR A 122 -0.77 -0.60 -4.73
CA THR A 122 -1.90 -1.45 -4.99
C THR A 122 -3.05 -1.07 -4.07
N ALA A 123 -4.23 -0.87 -4.63
CA ALA A 123 -5.47 -0.72 -3.86
C ALA A 123 -6.49 -1.80 -4.22
N SER A 124 -7.20 -2.31 -3.24
CA SER A 124 -8.30 -3.26 -3.45
C SER A 124 -9.53 -2.82 -2.66
N VAL A 125 -10.70 -2.97 -3.26
CA VAL A 125 -11.98 -2.64 -2.62
C VAL A 125 -12.84 -3.90 -2.61
N VAL A 126 -13.29 -4.30 -1.43
CA VAL A 126 -14.21 -5.41 -1.23
C VAL A 126 -15.48 -4.85 -0.61
N ALA A 127 -16.58 -4.89 -1.36
CA ALA A 127 -17.89 -4.45 -0.90
C ALA A 127 -18.78 -5.67 -0.64
N SER A 128 -19.25 -5.80 0.60
CA SER A 128 -20.28 -6.75 1.00
C SER A 128 -21.56 -5.96 1.28
N LEU A 129 -22.23 -5.54 0.21
CA LEU A 129 -23.49 -4.80 0.30
C LEU A 129 -24.66 -5.69 -0.11
N PRO A 130 -25.77 -5.70 0.65
CA PRO A 130 -26.96 -6.43 0.24
C PRO A 130 -27.50 -5.87 -1.08
N ARG A 131 -27.81 -6.76 -2.03
CA ARG A 131 -28.41 -6.37 -3.33
C ARG A 131 -29.85 -5.91 -3.11
N GLY A 132 -30.06 -4.60 -3.00
CA GLY A 132 -31.37 -3.98 -2.83
C GLY A 132 -31.45 -3.11 -1.56
N GLY A 133 -32.06 -1.92 -1.70
CA GLY A 133 -32.16 -0.95 -0.61
C GLY A 133 -32.94 -1.47 0.60
N ARG A 134 -32.45 -1.11 1.80
CA ARG A 134 -32.89 -1.55 3.14
C ARG A 134 -32.89 -3.07 3.31
N SER A 135 -31.77 -3.58 3.81
CA SER A 135 -31.64 -4.96 4.26
C SER A 135 -31.70 -5.02 5.78
N THR A 136 -32.14 -6.15 6.33
CA THR A 136 -31.96 -6.46 7.76
C THR A 136 -30.52 -6.85 8.10
N ILE A 137 -29.68 -7.05 7.07
CA ILE A 137 -28.28 -7.44 7.17
C ILE A 137 -27.40 -6.18 7.05
N ASP A 138 -26.44 -6.05 7.97
CA ASP A 138 -25.42 -5.01 7.90
C ASP A 138 -24.49 -5.27 6.72
N GLY A 139 -24.19 -4.21 5.96
CA GLY A 139 -23.19 -4.25 4.92
C GLY A 139 -21.84 -3.72 5.42
N SER A 140 -20.78 -4.05 4.71
CA SER A 140 -19.47 -3.45 4.95
C SER A 140 -18.73 -3.21 3.64
N VAL A 141 -17.85 -2.21 3.66
CA VAL A 141 -16.92 -1.92 2.57
C VAL A 141 -15.53 -1.87 3.18
N THR A 142 -14.63 -2.72 2.68
CA THR A 142 -13.24 -2.75 3.08
C THR A 142 -12.38 -2.27 1.91
N ALA A 143 -11.58 -1.24 2.15
CA ALA A 143 -10.56 -0.79 1.22
C ALA A 143 -9.18 -1.09 1.80
N THR A 144 -8.27 -1.60 1.00
CA THR A 144 -6.89 -1.83 1.40
C THR A 144 -5.98 -1.11 0.44
N LEU A 145 -4.97 -0.42 0.97
CA LEU A 145 -3.88 0.19 0.22
C LEU A 145 -2.58 -0.46 0.65
N SER A 146 -1.75 -0.83 -0.31
CA SER A 146 -0.45 -1.44 -0.10
C SER A 146 0.57 -0.76 -0.98
N VAL A 147 1.72 -0.40 -0.41
CA VAL A 147 2.88 0.15 -1.10
C VAL A 147 3.99 -0.90 -1.02
N GLY A 148 4.43 -1.41 -2.17
CA GLY A 148 5.40 -2.48 -2.29
C GLY A 148 6.46 -2.21 -3.35
N TRP A 149 7.35 -3.18 -3.53
CA TRP A 149 8.34 -3.17 -4.60
C TRP A 149 7.93 -4.08 -5.76
N HIS A 150 8.31 -3.68 -6.96
CA HIS A 150 8.54 -4.62 -8.04
C HIS A 150 9.76 -5.47 -7.68
N ASP A 151 9.57 -6.78 -7.48
CA ASP A 151 10.66 -7.76 -7.57
C ASP A 151 11.14 -7.87 -9.03
#